data_AF-C8PSC8-F1
#
_entry.id   AF-C8PSC8-F1
#
_cell.length_a   1.000
_cell.length_b   1.000
_cell.length_c   1.000
_cell.angle_alpha   90.00
_cell.angle_beta   90.00
_cell.angle_gamma   90.00
#
_symmetry.space_group_name_H-M   'P 1'
#
loop_
_entity.id
_entity.type
_entity.pdbx_description
1 polymer ?
#
loop_
_entity_poly.entity_id
_entity_poly.type
_entity_poly.pdbx_seq_one_letter_code
_entity_poly.pdbx_strand_id
1 'polypeptide(L)'
;MEEVKARPIGPAENKMGVMPIMKLILNMSLPMMFSMLIMALYNIVDSIFVAKISEDALTAVSLAFPIQNLMISFAVGTGVGVNALLSKRLGQHNQEDVNKTAMNAVFFGGL
;
A
#
# COMPACT_ATOMS: atom_id res chain seq x y z
N MET A 1 27.84 -34.75 -5.94
CA MET A 1 28.00 -33.52 -6.74
C MET A 1 26.88 -33.56 -7.77
N GLU A 2 25.68 -33.18 -7.36
CA GLU A 2 24.51 -33.19 -8.23
C GLU A 2 24.26 -31.73 -8.58
N GLU A 3 24.54 -31.38 -9.83
CA GLU A 3 24.40 -30.03 -10.34
C GLU A 3 22.95 -29.60 -10.17
N VAL A 4 22.76 -28.64 -9.26
CA VAL A 4 21.53 -27.87 -9.10
C VAL A 4 21.29 -27.14 -10.41
N LYS A 5 20.54 -27.80 -11.30
CA LYS A 5 20.00 -27.25 -12.53
C LYS A 5 19.25 -25.97 -12.22
N ALA A 6 19.91 -24.85 -12.45
CA ALA A 6 19.36 -23.52 -12.33
C ALA A 6 18.05 -23.45 -13.14
N ARG A 7 16.93 -23.35 -12.42
CA ARG A 7 15.65 -23.01 -13.05
C ARG A 7 15.84 -21.64 -13.69
N PRO A 8 15.45 -21.45 -14.96
CA PRO A 8 15.51 -20.13 -15.58
C PRO A 8 14.53 -19.23 -14.83
N ILE A 9 15.04 -18.44 -13.88
CA ILE A 9 14.34 -17.32 -13.26
C ILE A 9 14.34 -16.12 -14.22
N GLY A 10 13.88 -16.34 -15.45
CA GLY A 10 13.47 -15.25 -16.33
C GLY A 10 12.07 -14.81 -15.90
N PRO A 11 11.79 -13.51 -15.73
CA PRO A 11 10.47 -13.09 -15.29
C PRO A 11 9.48 -13.49 -16.38
N ALA A 12 8.44 -14.24 -16.01
CA ALA A 12 7.22 -14.25 -16.79
C ALA A 12 6.84 -12.78 -17.06
N GLU A 13 6.67 -12.41 -18.33
CA GLU A 13 6.40 -11.04 -18.80
C GLU A 13 5.52 -10.27 -17.81
N ASN A 14 5.98 -9.08 -17.39
CA ASN A 14 5.30 -8.31 -16.37
C ASN A 14 3.95 -7.82 -16.91
N LYS A 15 2.86 -8.43 -16.45
CA LYS A 15 1.48 -8.20 -16.92
C LYS A 15 1.08 -6.72 -16.96
N MET A 16 1.69 -5.90 -16.11
CA MET A 16 1.46 -4.45 -16.05
C MET A 16 2.07 -3.66 -17.22
N GLY A 17 3.08 -4.20 -17.91
CA GLY A 17 3.73 -3.54 -19.06
C GLY A 17 3.23 -3.99 -20.44
N VAL A 18 2.56 -5.15 -20.52
CA VAL A 18 2.16 -5.78 -21.80
C VAL A 18 0.65 -5.81 -22.05
N MET A 19 -0.18 -5.59 -21.02
CA MET A 19 -1.64 -5.67 -21.14
C MET A 19 -2.25 -4.34 -21.63
N PRO A 20 -3.32 -4.36 -22.44
CA PRO A 20 -4.04 -3.14 -22.84
C PRO A 20 -4.49 -2.33 -21.62
N ILE A 21 -4.27 -1.02 -21.65
CA ILE A 21 -4.47 -0.09 -20.51
C ILE A 21 -5.84 -0.28 -19.85
N MET A 22 -6.92 -0.34 -20.65
CA MET A 22 -8.29 -0.48 -20.11
C MET A 22 -8.52 -1.81 -19.37
N LYS A 23 -7.99 -2.92 -19.90
CA LYS A 23 -8.12 -4.24 -19.28
C LYS A 23 -7.27 -4.34 -18.01
N LEU A 24 -6.09 -3.73 -18.03
CA LEU A 24 -5.20 -3.68 -16.87
C LEU A 24 -5.80 -2.88 -15.71
N ILE A 25 -6.33 -1.68 -16.01
CA ILE A 25 -7.00 -0.84 -15.03
C ILE A 25 -8.14 -1.61 -14.38
N LEU A 26 -9.06 -2.20 -15.16
CA LEU A 26 -10.20 -2.95 -14.62
C LEU A 26 -9.75 -4.14 -13.76
N ASN A 27 -8.74 -4.90 -14.20
CA ASN A 27 -8.27 -6.08 -13.49
C ASN A 27 -7.59 -5.75 -12.15
N MET A 28 -6.91 -4.60 -12.05
CA MET A 28 -6.22 -4.19 -10.81
C MET A 28 -7.09 -3.30 -9.92
N SER A 29 -7.98 -2.49 -10.50
CA SER A 29 -8.84 -1.58 -9.74
C SER A 29 -9.98 -2.31 -9.05
N LEU A 30 -10.57 -3.34 -9.66
CA LEU A 30 -11.65 -4.14 -9.04
C LEU A 30 -11.26 -4.70 -7.66
N PRO A 31 -10.14 -5.42 -7.50
CA PRO A 31 -9.74 -5.92 -6.18
C PRO A 31 -9.37 -4.79 -5.22
N MET A 32 -8.74 -3.70 -5.69
CA MET A 32 -8.45 -2.54 -4.84
C MET A 32 -9.71 -1.85 -4.32
N MET A 33 -10.71 -1.64 -5.18
CA MET A 33 -11.99 -1.05 -4.77
C MET A 33 -12.71 -1.91 -3.74
N PHE A 34 -12.67 -3.24 -3.91
CA PHE A 34 -13.25 -4.17 -2.93
C PHE A 34 -12.54 -4.09 -1.57
N SER A 35 -11.21 -4.01 -1.56
CA SER A 35 -10.43 -3.80 -0.33
C SER A 35 -10.79 -2.47 0.36
N MET A 36 -10.92 -1.38 -0.41
CA MET A 36 -11.33 -0.09 0.15
C MET A 36 -12.77 -0.11 0.69
N LEU A 37 -13.67 -0.86 0.05
CA LEU A 37 -15.04 -1.04 0.54
C LEU A 37 -15.06 -1.76 1.90
N ILE A 38 -14.31 -2.86 2.04
CA ILE A 38 -14.21 -3.59 3.33
C ILE A 38 -13.60 -2.69 4.40
N MET A 39 -12.56 -1.94 4.07
CA MET A 39 -11.92 -1.00 4.99
C MET A 39 -12.92 0.08 5.46
N ALA A 40 -13.73 0.64 4.56
CA ALA A 40 -14.76 1.62 4.93
C ALA A 40 -15.83 1.00 5.85
N LEU A 41 -16.29 -0.21 5.56
CA LEU A 41 -17.24 -0.94 6.41
C LEU A 41 -16.68 -1.19 7.82
N TYR A 42 -15.40 -1.54 7.92
CA TYR A 42 -14.72 -1.69 9.22
C TYR A 42 -14.75 -0.38 10.02
N ASN A 43 -14.41 0.76 9.40
CA ASN A 43 -14.44 2.06 10.07
C ASN A 43 -15.86 2.42 10.58
N ILE A 44 -16.91 2.07 9.83
CA ILE A 44 -18.30 2.30 10.25
C ILE A 44 -18.66 1.41 11.46
N VAL A 45 -18.35 0.12 11.38
CA VAL A 45 -18.66 -0.83 12.46
C VAL A 45 -17.90 -0.43 13.73
N ASP A 46 -16.61 -0.13 13.64
CA ASP A 46 -15.79 0.33 14.76
C ASP A 46 -16.40 1.58 15.42
N SER A 47 -16.76 2.59 14.61
CA SER A 47 -17.41 3.80 15.12
C SER A 47 -18.74 3.53 15.83
N ILE A 48 -19.59 2.62 15.31
CA ILE A 48 -20.86 2.23 15.94
C ILE A 48 -20.62 1.52 17.28
N PHE A 49 -19.64 0.61 17.35
CA PHE A 49 -19.31 -0.10 18.59
C PHE A 49 -18.75 0.85 19.64
N VAL A 50 -17.84 1.76 19.25
CA VAL A 50 -17.29 2.80 20.12
C VAL A 50 -18.41 3.72 20.65
N ALA A 51 -19.34 4.14 19.80
CA ALA A 51 -20.46 5.00 20.19
C ALA A 51 -21.43 4.31 21.19
N LYS A 52 -21.53 2.98 21.17
CA LYS A 52 -22.40 2.21 22.09
C LYS A 52 -21.82 1.97 23.47
N ILE A 53 -20.51 2.15 23.68
CA ILE A 53 -19.84 1.76 24.93
C ILE A 53 -19.97 2.85 26.02
N SER A 54 -19.91 4.15 25.69
CA SER A 54 -20.21 5.28 26.61
C SER A 54 -20.15 6.64 25.87
N GLU A 55 -21.00 7.62 26.22
CA GLU A 55 -20.90 9.01 25.73
C GLU A 55 -19.52 9.65 26.01
N ASP A 56 -18.91 9.30 27.15
CA ASP A 56 -17.57 9.75 27.51
C ASP A 56 -16.49 9.14 26.61
N ALA A 57 -16.68 7.88 26.18
CA ALA A 57 -15.75 7.19 25.29
C ALA A 57 -15.81 7.76 23.86
N LEU A 58 -17.00 8.12 23.37
CA LEU A 58 -17.16 8.76 22.06
C LEU A 58 -16.52 10.16 22.03
N THR A 59 -16.65 10.90 23.12
CA THR A 59 -16.02 12.23 23.29
C THR A 59 -14.50 12.11 23.32
N ALA A 60 -13.95 11.12 24.04
CA ALA A 60 -12.52 10.84 24.07
C ALA A 60 -11.96 10.44 22.69
N VAL A 61 -12.66 9.57 21.94
CA VAL A 61 -12.24 9.15 20.60
C VAL A 61 -12.27 10.33 19.60
N SER A 62 -13.28 11.20 19.70
CA SER A 62 -13.37 12.39 18.85
C SER A 62 -12.23 13.38 19.10
N LEU A 63 -11.77 13.50 20.35
CA LEU A 63 -10.58 14.28 20.74
C LEU A 63 -9.26 13.64 20.26
N ALA A 64 -9.18 12.31 20.19
CA ALA A 64 -8.01 11.60 19.69
C ALA A 64 -7.92 11.58 18.14
N PHE A 65 -9.05 11.78 17.46
CA PHE A 65 -9.16 11.70 16.00
C PHE A 65 -8.18 12.60 15.23
N PRO A 66 -7.91 13.86 15.63
CA PRO A 66 -6.91 14.70 14.97
C PRO A 66 -5.49 14.13 15.05
N ILE A 67 -5.11 13.55 16.20
CA ILE A 67 -3.79 12.94 16.40
C ILE A 67 -3.69 11.65 15.57
N GLN A 68 -4.76 10.85 15.54
CA GLN A 68 -4.85 9.67 14.66
C GLN A 68 -4.68 10.07 13.19
N ASN A 69 -5.40 11.09 12.72
CA ASN A 69 -5.29 11.58 11.35
C ASN A 69 -3.90 12.12 11.03
N LEU A 70 -3.22 12.75 11.99
CA LEU A 70 -1.85 13.20 11.82
C LEU A 70 -0.92 12.00 11.56
N MET A 71 -1.00 10.96 12.39
CA MET A 71 -0.20 9.73 12.22
C MET A 71 -0.48 9.05 10.88
N ILE A 72 -1.75 8.90 10.50
CA ILE A 72 -2.14 8.32 9.21
C ILE A 72 -1.60 9.16 8.06
N SER A 73 -1.70 10.49 8.15
CA SER A 73 -1.23 11.40 7.09
C SER A 73 0.28 11.30 6.87
N PHE A 74 1.07 11.18 7.94
CA PHE A 74 2.51 10.94 7.83
C PHE A 74 2.83 9.57 7.20
N ALA A 75 2.13 8.52 7.62
CA ALA A 75 2.32 7.18 7.09
C ALA A 75 1.96 7.09 5.60
N VAL A 76 0.77 7.58 5.22
CA VAL A 76 0.30 7.61 3.84
C VAL A 76 1.14 8.55 2.99
N GLY A 77 1.49 9.73 3.49
CA GLY A 77 2.32 10.70 2.78
C GLY A 77 3.70 10.13 2.41
N THR A 78 4.35 9.47 3.37
CA THR A 78 5.65 8.81 3.13
C THR A 78 5.51 7.64 2.16
N GLY A 79 4.48 6.80 2.35
CA GLY A 79 4.22 5.66 1.47
C GLY A 79 3.94 6.06 0.02
N VAL A 80 3.12 7.08 -0.20
CA VAL A 80 2.82 7.62 -1.53
C VAL A 80 4.05 8.27 -2.16
N GLY A 81 4.84 9.04 -1.39
CA GLY A 81 6.07 9.65 -1.88
C GLY A 81 7.12 8.63 -2.32
N VAL A 82 7.31 7.58 -1.53
CA VAL A 82 8.14 6.42 -1.89
C VAL A 82 7.62 5.75 -3.16
N ASN A 83 6.32 5.47 -3.24
CA ASN A 83 5.73 4.79 -4.40
C ASN A 83 5.91 5.60 -5.69
N ALA A 84 5.76 6.93 -5.62
CA ALA A 84 6.00 7.83 -6.75
C ALA A 84 7.47 7.81 -7.21
N LEU A 85 8.41 7.86 -6.27
CA LEU A 85 9.85 7.81 -6.56
C LEU A 85 10.26 6.45 -7.14
N LEU A 86 9.71 5.36 -6.61
CA LEU A 86 9.94 4.00 -7.10
C LEU A 86 9.38 3.83 -8.50
N SER A 87 8.14 4.28 -8.76
CA SER A 87 7.51 4.24 -10.08
C SER A 87 8.31 5.01 -11.12
N LYS A 88 8.84 6.19 -10.76
CA LYS A 88 9.71 6.98 -11.64
C LYS A 88 11.01 6.25 -11.99
N ARG A 89 11.69 5.67 -10.99
CA ARG A 89 12.96 4.94 -11.20
C ARG A 89 12.76 3.64 -11.98
N LEU A 90 11.66 2.93 -11.74
CA LEU A 90 11.24 1.76 -12.52
C LEU A 90 11.03 2.14 -13.99
N GLY A 91 10.38 3.27 -14.27
CA GLY A 91 10.21 3.78 -15.64
C GLY A 91 11.52 4.20 -16.33
N GLN A 92 12.58 4.50 -15.57
CA GLN A 92 13.90 4.82 -16.10
C GLN A 92 14.79 3.58 -16.34
N HIS A 93 14.29 2.36 -16.07
CA HIS A 93 15.02 1.10 -16.18
C HIS A 93 16.34 1.03 -15.36
N ASN A 94 16.51 1.90 -14.37
CA ASN A 94 17.68 1.92 -13.49
C ASN A 94 17.45 1.04 -12.25
N GLN A 95 17.71 -0.26 -12.38
CA GLN A 95 17.42 -1.24 -11.34
C GLN A 95 18.25 -1.05 -10.06
N GLU A 96 19.46 -0.50 -10.17
CA GLU A 96 20.32 -0.23 -9.01
C GLU A 96 19.70 0.83 -8.10
N ASP A 97 19.23 1.94 -8.70
CA ASP A 97 18.55 2.98 -7.95
C ASP A 97 17.18 2.54 -7.44
N VAL A 98 16.45 1.70 -8.17
CA VAL A 98 15.20 1.07 -7.69
C VAL A 98 15.46 0.28 -6.40
N ASN A 99 16.50 -0.56 -6.38
CA ASN A 99 16.84 -1.37 -5.20
C ASN A 99 17.23 -0.50 -4.00
N LYS A 100 18.06 0.53 -4.20
CA LYS A 100 18.42 1.49 -3.13
C LYS A 100 17.19 2.20 -2.57
N THR A 101 16.27 2.59 -3.45
CA THR A 101 15.00 3.23 -3.06
C THR A 101 14.12 2.30 -2.24
N ALA A 102 13.95 1.06 -2.71
CA ALA A 102 13.13 0.07 -2.05
C ALA A 102 13.69 -0.31 -0.67
N MET A 103 15.02 -0.42 -0.53
CA MET A 103 15.66 -0.65 0.76
C MET A 103 15.42 0.50 1.73
N ASN A 104 15.62 1.75 1.28
CA ASN A 104 15.36 2.92 2.11
C ASN A 104 13.88 3.01 2.50
N ALA A 105 12.98 2.72 1.57
CA ALA A 105 11.54 2.69 1.81
C ALA A 105 11.13 1.67 2.88
N VAL A 106 11.66 0.45 2.80
CA VAL A 106 11.40 -0.60 3.80
C VAL A 106 12.01 -0.21 5.15
N PHE A 107 13.17 0.43 5.17
CA PHE A 107 13.77 0.95 6.40
C PHE A 107 12.91 2.05 7.05
N PHE A 108 12.35 2.97 6.27
CA PHE A 108 11.46 4.01 6.78
C PHE A 108 10.05 3.51 7.13
N GLY A 109 9.55 2.46 6.48
CA GLY A 109 8.21 1.90 6.71
C GLY A 109 8.16 0.71 7.68
N GLY A 110 9.31 0.11 7.99
CA GLY A 110 9.45 -1.06 8.88
C GLY A 110 10.04 -0.75 10.25
N LEU A 111 10.43 0.50 10.52
CA LEU A 111 10.68 1.05 11.86
C LEU A 111 9.42 1.76 12.36
#